data_AF-A0A9D8AD12-F1
#
_entry.id   AF-A0A9D8AD12-F1
#
_cell.length_a   1.000
_cell.length_b   1.000
_cell.length_c   1.000
_cell.angle_alpha   90.00
_cell.angle_beta   90.00
_cell.angle_gamma   90.00
#
_symmetry.space_group_name_H-M   'P 1'
#
loop_
_entity.id
_entity.type
_entity.pdbx_description
1 polymer ?
#
loop_
_entity_poly.entity_id
_entity_poly.type
_entity_poly.pdbx_seq_one_letter_code
_entity_poly.pdbx_strand_id
1 'polypeptide(L)'
;MGKEKPQGMEKPYIKDGLDINAPINGLYTALKNTDTDWILLLSCDLPLINSKIFEKLWELKSDTCDAIIPTANGKTQVTSGFYHRRIFEKLKFETLKEHYSLYNFLDMIETQFVDFGDDNRFINMNTKCDLDNIKTIIKSHSL
;
A
#
# COMPACT_ATOMS: atom_id res chain seq x y z
N MET A 1 -10.82 6.39 -13.07
CA MET A 1 -11.40 6.60 -11.73
C MET A 1 -10.30 7.12 -10.80
N GLY A 2 -10.61 7.98 -9.83
CA GLY A 2 -9.65 8.45 -8.79
C GLY A 2 -8.80 9.69 -9.10
N LYS A 3 -8.86 10.25 -10.32
CA LYS A 3 -8.07 11.44 -10.73
C LYS A 3 -8.65 12.79 -10.29
N GLU A 4 -9.88 12.76 -9.74
CA GLU A 4 -10.58 13.92 -9.21
C GLU A 4 -11.03 13.63 -7.79
N LYS A 5 -11.17 14.68 -6.99
CA LYS A 5 -11.66 14.58 -5.62
C LYS A 5 -13.09 14.03 -5.63
N PRO A 6 -13.40 12.92 -4.93
CA PRO A 6 -14.76 12.42 -4.83
C PRO A 6 -15.67 13.43 -4.14
N GLN A 7 -16.88 13.59 -4.66
CA GLN A 7 -17.90 14.43 -4.06
C GLN A 7 -18.28 13.87 -2.67
N GLY A 8 -18.34 14.75 -1.66
CA GLY A 8 -18.67 14.35 -0.28
C GLY A 8 -17.51 13.77 0.54
N MET A 9 -16.27 13.76 0.02
CA MET A 9 -15.11 13.32 0.80
C MET A 9 -14.60 14.45 1.71
N GLU A 10 -14.80 14.27 3.02
CA GLU A 10 -14.31 15.20 4.07
C GLU A 10 -12.81 15.07 4.33
N LYS A 11 -12.22 13.92 4.00
CA LYS A 11 -10.78 13.70 4.18
C LYS A 11 -9.96 14.53 3.18
N PRO A 12 -8.71 14.89 3.54
CA PRO A 12 -7.78 15.53 2.62
C PRO A 12 -7.64 14.71 1.33
N TYR A 13 -7.66 15.40 0.19
CA TYR A 13 -7.40 14.82 -1.12
C TYR A 13 -6.16 15.50 -1.68
N ILE A 14 -5.15 14.69 -2.00
CA ILE A 14 -3.90 15.16 -2.60
C ILE A 14 -3.82 14.50 -3.97
N LYS A 15 -3.71 15.33 -5.02
CA LYS A 15 -3.52 14.87 -6.39
C LYS A 15 -2.08 14.43 -6.59
N ASP A 16 -1.89 13.39 -7.40
CA ASP A 16 -0.58 12.95 -7.88
C ASP A 16 0.30 14.12 -8.34
N GLY A 17 1.54 14.14 -7.85
CA GLY A 17 2.51 15.20 -8.09
C GLY A 17 3.39 14.98 -9.32
N LEU A 18 3.35 13.80 -9.94
CA LEU A 18 4.05 13.45 -11.17
C LEU A 18 3.06 13.16 -12.30
N ASP A 19 3.46 13.37 -13.56
CA ASP A 19 2.63 13.04 -14.73
C ASP A 19 2.87 11.59 -15.21
N ILE A 20 2.61 10.63 -14.32
CA ILE A 20 2.78 9.18 -14.58
C ILE A 20 1.60 8.39 -14.00
N ASN A 21 1.32 7.22 -14.57
CA ASN A 21 0.26 6.32 -14.06
C ASN A 21 0.90 5.07 -13.41
N ALA A 22 1.42 5.21 -12.20
CA ALA A 22 2.01 4.11 -11.44
C ALA A 22 1.83 4.32 -9.92
N PRO A 23 1.69 3.26 -9.10
CA PRO A 23 1.50 3.38 -7.65
C PRO A 23 2.57 4.20 -6.93
N ILE A 24 3.79 4.21 -7.47
CA ILE A 24 4.91 5.01 -6.96
C ILE A 24 4.58 6.51 -6.89
N ASN A 25 3.69 7.00 -7.76
CA ASN A 25 3.28 8.41 -7.79
C ASN A 25 2.52 8.79 -6.52
N GLY A 26 1.62 7.91 -6.07
CA GLY A 26 0.89 8.09 -4.82
C GLY A 26 1.83 8.11 -3.62
N LEU A 27 2.80 7.18 -3.57
CA LEU A 27 3.81 7.14 -2.51
C LEU A 27 4.69 8.40 -2.53
N TYR A 28 5.19 8.78 -3.70
CA TYR A 28 5.99 10.00 -3.89
C TYR A 28 5.24 11.23 -3.40
N THR A 29 3.98 11.35 -3.80
CA THR A 29 3.11 12.48 -3.43
C THR A 29 2.85 12.53 -1.93
N ALA A 30 2.57 11.38 -1.31
CA ALA A 30 2.38 11.28 0.14
C ALA A 30 3.65 11.67 0.90
N LEU A 31 4.81 11.13 0.51
CA LEU A 31 6.09 11.43 1.16
C LEU A 31 6.52 12.89 1.02
N LYS A 32 6.23 13.51 -0.12
CA LYS A 32 6.52 14.93 -0.36
C LYS A 32 5.71 15.86 0.55
N ASN A 33 4.50 15.46 0.95
CA ASN A 33 3.54 16.29 1.68
C ASN A 33 3.35 15.88 3.15
N THR A 34 4.03 14.83 3.63
CA THR A 34 3.91 14.38 5.01
C THR A 34 4.98 15.00 5.90
N ASP A 35 4.59 15.29 7.14
CA ASP A 35 5.50 15.64 8.23
C ASP A 35 5.75 14.47 9.19
N THR A 36 5.11 13.31 8.95
CA THR A 36 5.32 12.10 9.74
C THR A 36 6.48 11.26 9.21
N ASP A 37 7.15 10.53 10.09
CA ASP A 37 8.25 9.65 9.71
C ASP A 37 7.79 8.44 8.92
N TRP A 38 6.63 7.89 9.27
CA TRP A 38 6.06 6.71 8.62
C TRP A 38 4.73 7.06 7.96
N ILE A 39 4.48 6.44 6.82
CA ILE A 39 3.18 6.45 6.15
C ILE A 39 2.74 5.01 5.89
N LEU A 40 1.43 4.78 5.95
CA LEU A 40 0.80 3.56 5.47
C LEU A 40 0.31 3.81 4.05
N LEU A 41 0.87 3.09 3.07
CA LEU A 41 0.29 2.99 1.75
C LEU A 41 -0.72 1.83 1.79
N LEU A 42 -1.97 2.09 1.37
CA LEU A 42 -3.04 1.10 1.42
C LEU A 42 -3.84 1.07 0.11
N SER A 43 -3.94 -0.12 -0.49
CA SER A 43 -4.75 -0.35 -1.68
C SER A 43 -6.24 -0.27 -1.36
N CYS A 44 -7.01 0.36 -2.25
CA CYS A 44 -8.45 0.53 -2.09
C CYS A 44 -9.29 -0.67 -2.55
N ASP A 45 -8.65 -1.67 -3.17
CA ASP A 45 -9.28 -2.88 -3.72
C ASP A 45 -9.21 -4.09 -2.77
N LEU A 46 -8.83 -3.90 -1.51
CA LEU A 46 -8.72 -4.95 -0.49
C LEU A 46 -9.87 -4.86 0.53
N PRO A 47 -11.10 -5.30 0.23
CA PRO A 47 -12.27 -5.03 1.07
C PRO A 47 -12.29 -5.81 2.39
N LEU A 48 -11.49 -6.87 2.51
CA LEU A 48 -11.42 -7.70 3.72
C LEU A 48 -10.24 -7.35 4.64
N ILE A 49 -9.36 -6.43 4.23
CA ILE A 49 -8.21 -6.04 5.04
C ILE A 49 -8.68 -5.32 6.32
N ASN A 50 -7.98 -5.52 7.44
CA ASN A 50 -8.37 -4.96 8.72
C ASN A 50 -7.17 -4.46 9.53
N SER A 51 -7.44 -3.70 10.60
CA SER A 51 -6.41 -3.03 11.41
C SER A 51 -5.38 -4.00 11.98
N LYS A 52 -5.79 -5.23 12.34
CA LYS A 52 -4.91 -6.26 12.93
C LYS A 52 -3.71 -6.60 12.05
N ILE A 53 -3.87 -6.53 10.72
CA ILE A 53 -2.74 -6.70 9.78
C ILE A 53 -1.71 -5.59 10.02
N PHE A 54 -2.16 -4.33 10.00
CA PHE A 54 -1.28 -3.17 10.10
C PHE A 54 -0.70 -2.99 11.50
N GLU A 55 -1.45 -3.35 12.55
CA GLU A 55 -0.93 -3.41 13.92
C GLU A 55 0.26 -4.38 13.99
N LYS A 56 0.13 -5.59 13.42
CA LYS A 56 1.24 -6.56 13.39
C LYS A 56 2.46 -6.04 12.61
N LEU A 57 2.24 -5.37 11.46
CA LEU A 57 3.34 -4.76 10.71
C LEU A 57 4.01 -3.62 11.51
N TRP A 58 3.21 -2.81 12.19
CA TRP A 58 3.69 -1.64 12.93
C TRP A 58 4.62 -1.99 14.10
N GLU A 59 4.38 -3.13 14.76
CA GLU A 59 5.26 -3.63 15.83
C GLU A 59 6.67 -3.99 15.35
N LEU A 60 6.87 -4.14 14.04
CA LEU A 60 8.17 -4.48 13.46
C LEU A 60 9.00 -3.25 13.04
N LYS A 61 8.44 -2.04 13.18
CA LYS A 61 9.19 -0.82 12.86
C LYS A 61 10.47 -0.75 13.69
N SER A 62 11.54 -0.32 13.03
CA SER A 62 12.84 -0.13 13.64
C SER A 62 13.58 0.99 12.94
N ASP A 63 14.62 1.54 13.59
CA ASP A 63 15.41 2.63 13.03
C ASP A 63 16.24 2.22 11.80
N THR A 64 16.40 0.92 11.58
CA THR A 64 17.15 0.32 10.47
C THR A 64 16.28 -0.11 9.29
N CYS A 65 14.94 -0.04 9.44
CA CYS A 65 14.01 -0.47 8.40
C CYS A 65 13.42 0.74 7.67
N ASP A 66 13.40 0.65 6.34
CA ASP A 66 12.85 1.67 5.44
C ASP A 66 11.40 1.36 5.02
N ALA A 67 11.05 0.07 4.93
CA ALA A 67 9.72 -0.37 4.55
C ALA A 67 9.33 -1.71 5.19
N ILE A 68 8.06 -1.86 5.58
CA ILE A 68 7.52 -3.09 6.14
C ILE A 68 6.35 -3.55 5.25
N ILE A 69 6.56 -4.64 4.54
CA ILE A 69 5.69 -5.05 3.43
C ILE A 69 5.13 -6.45 3.70
N PRO A 70 3.80 -6.64 3.67
CA PRO A 70 3.23 -7.96 3.79
C PRO A 70 3.44 -8.77 2.50
N THR A 71 3.68 -10.06 2.67
CA THR A 71 3.49 -11.07 1.63
C THR A 71 2.30 -11.95 2.00
N ALA A 72 1.43 -12.23 1.05
CA ALA A 72 0.24 -13.06 1.26
C ALA A 72 -0.23 -13.66 -0.06
N ASN A 73 -0.79 -14.86 -0.02
CA ASN A 73 -1.31 -15.59 -1.18
C ASN A 73 -0.29 -15.65 -2.33
N GLY A 74 1.00 -15.83 -1.99
CA GLY A 74 2.12 -15.87 -2.95
C GLY A 74 2.47 -14.52 -3.60
N LYS A 75 2.00 -13.38 -3.06
CA LYS A 75 2.23 -12.05 -3.63
C LYS A 75 2.81 -11.07 -2.62
N THR A 76 3.72 -10.22 -3.09
CA THR A 76 4.22 -9.06 -2.35
C THR A 76 3.24 -7.90 -2.47
N GLN A 77 2.73 -7.41 -1.34
CA GLN A 77 1.67 -6.40 -1.29
C GLN A 77 2.26 -4.99 -1.20
N VAL A 78 2.97 -4.56 -2.24
CA VAL A 78 3.72 -3.28 -2.27
C VAL A 78 2.85 -2.03 -2.10
N THR A 79 1.53 -2.13 -2.27
CA THR A 79 0.60 -1.01 -2.05
C THR A 79 -0.13 -1.10 -0.71
N SER A 80 0.26 -2.02 0.18
CA SER A 80 -0.40 -2.27 1.47
C SER A 80 0.61 -2.46 2.59
N GLY A 81 1.51 -1.49 2.76
CA GLY A 81 2.63 -1.57 3.68
C GLY A 81 3.09 -0.21 4.20
N PHE A 82 3.98 -0.25 5.19
CA PHE A 82 4.54 0.95 5.80
C PHE A 82 5.82 1.36 5.07
N TYR A 83 5.97 2.66 4.87
CA TYR A 83 7.14 3.27 4.24
C TYR A 83 7.64 4.43 5.08
N HIS A 84 8.94 4.45 5.36
CA HIS A 84 9.58 5.54 6.08
C HIS A 84 9.90 6.69 5.11
N ARG A 85 9.59 7.93 5.51
CA ARG A 85 9.90 9.17 4.80
C ARG A 85 11.35 9.33 4.34
N ARG A 86 12.33 8.72 5.02
CA ARG A 86 13.74 8.79 4.64
C ARG A 86 14.03 8.23 3.24
N ILE A 87 13.16 7.35 2.72
CA ILE A 87 13.28 6.83 1.36
C ILE A 87 13.01 7.87 0.27
N PHE A 88 12.45 9.04 0.62
CA PHE A 88 11.92 9.99 -0.34
C PHE A 88 12.95 10.46 -1.38
N GLU A 89 14.18 10.81 -0.97
CA GLU A 89 15.19 11.25 -1.94
C GLU A 89 15.61 10.13 -2.90
N LYS A 90 15.67 8.88 -2.42
CA LYS A 90 15.95 7.73 -3.27
C LYS A 90 14.81 7.44 -4.23
N LEU A 91 13.57 7.47 -3.73
CA LEU A 91 12.35 7.30 -4.53
C LEU A 91 12.28 8.35 -5.64
N LYS A 92 12.51 9.62 -5.28
CA LYS A 92 12.57 10.75 -6.21
C LYS A 92 13.63 10.53 -7.29
N PHE A 93 14.83 10.10 -6.91
CA PHE A 93 15.89 9.82 -7.88
C PHE A 93 15.52 8.71 -8.87
N GLU A 94 14.90 7.63 -8.40
CA GLU A 94 14.45 6.54 -9.29
C GLU A 94 13.30 6.98 -10.20
N THR A 95 12.38 7.83 -9.73
CA THR A 95 11.33 8.41 -10.61
C THR A 95 11.91 9.29 -11.72
N LEU A 96 13.02 10.01 -11.48
CA LEU A 96 13.70 10.82 -12.51
C LEU A 96 14.37 9.95 -13.59
N LYS A 97 14.70 8.71 -13.27
CA LYS A 97 15.21 7.71 -14.23
C LYS A 97 14.10 6.92 -14.92
N GLU A 98 12.85 7.31 -14.70
CA GLU A 98 11.67 6.59 -15.20
C GLU A 98 11.51 5.16 -14.65
N HIS A 99 12.11 4.87 -13.49
CA HIS A 99 11.95 3.60 -12.79
C HIS A 99 10.74 3.64 -11.86
N TYR A 100 9.59 3.16 -12.34
CA TYR A 100 8.30 3.32 -11.65
C TYR A 100 7.80 2.10 -10.86
N SER A 101 8.56 1.00 -10.85
CA SER A 101 8.16 -0.23 -10.15
C SER A 101 8.43 -0.10 -8.65
N LEU A 102 7.38 -0.02 -7.82
CA LEU A 102 7.52 -0.11 -6.36
C LEU A 102 8.13 -1.45 -5.94
N TYR A 103 7.82 -2.54 -6.65
CA TYR A 103 8.40 -3.85 -6.37
C TYR A 103 9.93 -3.81 -6.48
N ASN A 104 10.45 -3.31 -7.60
CA ASN A 104 11.90 -3.22 -7.81
C ASN A 104 12.54 -2.19 -6.87
N PHE A 105 11.78 -1.17 -6.46
CA PHE A 105 12.26 -0.17 -5.49
C PHE A 105 12.52 -0.78 -4.11
N LEU A 106 11.77 -1.83 -3.71
CA LEU A 106 11.99 -2.51 -2.43
C LEU A 106 13.38 -3.15 -2.34
N ASP A 107 13.92 -3.66 -3.46
CA ASP A 107 15.28 -4.22 -3.51
C ASP A 107 16.37 -3.17 -3.31
N MET A 108 16.01 -1.88 -3.36
CA MET A 108 16.92 -0.77 -3.18
C MET A 108 16.88 -0.18 -1.77
N ILE A 109 16.00 -0.61 -0.89
CA ILE A 109 15.85 -0.05 0.46
C ILE A 109 15.84 -1.18 1.48
N GLU A 110 16.03 -0.85 2.76
CA GLU A 110 15.97 -1.85 3.83
C GLU A 110 14.53 -2.30 4.08
N THR A 111 14.09 -3.31 3.33
CA THR A 111 12.71 -3.80 3.37
C THR A 111 12.58 -5.03 4.27
N GLN A 112 11.67 -4.96 5.24
CA GLN A 112 11.24 -6.11 6.02
C GLN A 112 9.96 -6.70 5.43
N PHE A 113 10.04 -7.95 4.98
CA PHE A 113 8.89 -8.72 4.51
C PHE A 113 8.25 -9.52 5.64
N VAL A 114 6.91 -9.53 5.68
CA VAL A 114 6.14 -10.25 6.69
C VAL A 114 5.17 -11.19 6.02
N ASP A 115 5.40 -12.49 6.17
CA ASP A 115 4.54 -13.50 5.56
C ASP A 115 3.28 -13.75 6.37
N PHE A 116 2.14 -13.66 5.70
CA PHE A 116 0.81 -13.99 6.21
C PHE A 116 0.28 -15.31 5.63
N GLY A 117 1.00 -15.95 4.71
CA GLY A 117 0.58 -17.18 4.06
C GLY A 117 -0.70 -16.99 3.25
N ASP A 118 -1.57 -18.00 3.27
CA ASP A 118 -2.89 -17.93 2.64
C ASP A 118 -3.88 -17.21 3.56
N ASP A 119 -4.25 -15.99 3.20
CA ASP A 119 -5.09 -15.11 4.01
C ASP A 119 -6.10 -14.33 3.15
N ASN A 120 -7.38 -14.61 3.41
CA ASN A 120 -8.51 -14.00 2.70
C ASN A 120 -8.56 -12.47 2.84
N ARG A 121 -7.91 -11.89 3.86
CA ARG A 121 -7.85 -10.43 4.06
C ARG A 121 -7.08 -9.72 2.94
N PHE A 122 -6.26 -10.45 2.18
CA PHE A 122 -5.49 -9.95 1.03
C PHE A 122 -6.13 -10.30 -0.33
N ILE A 123 -7.41 -10.64 -0.37
CA ILE A 123 -8.14 -10.84 -1.64
C ILE A 123 -8.47 -9.48 -2.27
N ASN A 124 -8.00 -9.26 -3.50
CA ASN A 124 -8.36 -8.08 -4.29
C ASN A 124 -9.75 -8.23 -4.91
N MET A 125 -10.49 -7.13 -4.96
CA MET A 125 -11.80 -7.03 -5.60
C MET A 125 -11.70 -6.24 -6.91
N ASN A 126 -11.35 -6.93 -7.99
CA ASN A 126 -11.20 -6.31 -9.32
C ASN A 126 -12.43 -6.50 -10.20
N THR A 127 -13.18 -7.59 -9.98
CA THR A 127 -14.29 -8.02 -10.80
C THR A 127 -15.56 -8.27 -9.99
N LYS A 128 -16.70 -8.41 -10.68
CA LYS A 128 -17.96 -8.82 -10.04
C LYS A 128 -17.87 -10.22 -9.42
N CYS A 129 -17.10 -11.12 -10.05
CA CYS A 129 -16.86 -12.46 -9.50
C CYS A 129 -16.15 -12.37 -8.15
N ASP A 130 -15.13 -11.51 -8.04
CA ASP A 130 -14.42 -11.28 -6.78
C ASP A 130 -15.37 -10.79 -5.69
N LEU A 131 -16.26 -9.85 -6.02
CA LEU A 131 -17.27 -9.34 -5.10
C LEU A 131 -18.20 -10.45 -4.58
N ASP A 132 -18.64 -11.37 -5.44
CA ASP A 132 -19.53 -12.46 -5.03
C ASP A 132 -18.80 -13.50 -4.16
N ASN A 133 -17.52 -13.78 -4.46
CA ASN A 133 -16.66 -14.56 -3.59
C ASN A 133 -16.49 -13.90 -2.21
N ILE A 134 -16.21 -12.59 -2.18
CA ILE A 134 -16.07 -11.81 -0.94
C ILE A 134 -17.35 -11.81 -0.11
N LYS A 135 -18.52 -11.64 -0.73
CA LYS A 135 -19.82 -11.75 -0.03
C LYS A 135 -20.02 -13.12 0.60
N THR A 136 -19.56 -14.18 -0.06
CA THR A 136 -19.63 -15.55 0.47
C THR A 136 -18.74 -15.70 1.71
N ILE A 137 -17.52 -15.17 1.67
CA ILE A 137 -16.59 -15.15 2.81
C ILE A 137 -17.17 -14.36 3.99
N ILE A 138 -17.77 -13.20 3.75
CA ILE A 138 -18.38 -12.38 4.82
C ILE A 138 -19.53 -13.15 5.49
N LYS A 139 -20.37 -13.82 4.69
CA LYS A 139 -21.49 -14.62 5.23
C LYS A 139 -21.01 -15.80 6.08
N SER A 140 -19.93 -16.48 5.69
CA SER A 140 -19.41 -17.63 6.46
C SER A 140 -18.79 -17.26 7.80
N HIS A 141 -18.37 -16.00 7.99
CA HIS A 141 -17.80 -15.49 9.25
C HIS A 141 -18.81 -14.77 10.15
N SER A 142 -20.05 -14.59 9.68
CA SER A 142 -21.14 -13.96 10.43
C SER A 142 -22.08 -14.97 11.10
N LEU A 143 -21.71 -16.25 11.09
CA LEU A 143 -22.39 -17.39 11.73
C LEU A 143 -21.46 -17.97 12.81
#